data_AF-A0A821UXJ9-F1
#
_entry.id   AF-A0A821UXJ9-F1
#
_cell.length_a   1.000
_cell.length_b   1.000
_cell.length_c   1.000
_cell.angle_alpha   90.00
_cell.angle_beta   90.00
_cell.angle_gamma   90.00
#
_symmetry.space_group_name_H-M   'P 1'
#
loop_
_entity.id
_entity.type
_entity.pdbx_description
1 polymer ?
#
loop_
_entity_poly.entity_id
_entity_poly.type
_entity_poly.pdbx_seq_one_letter_code
_entity_poly.pdbx_strand_id
1 'polypeptide(L)' 'MPHVFQSVVAARRAFREIKMLCTFRHDNILQAVDILQPPSQIELFNEV' A
#
# COMPACT_ATOMS: atom_id res chain seq x y z
N MET A 1 8.11 -10.86 5.35
CA MET A 1 8.85 -10.68 4.09
C MET A 1 10.10 -9.82 4.30
N PRO A 2 11.33 -10.36 4.22
CA PRO A 2 12.50 -9.51 4.17
C PRO A 2 12.57 -8.84 2.78
N HIS A 3 12.66 -7.51 2.76
CA HIS A 3 12.87 -6.65 1.57
C HIS A 3 11.69 -6.48 0.59
N VAL A 4 10.47 -6.22 1.10
CA VAL A 4 9.29 -5.81 0.27
C VAL A 4 9.66 -4.73 -0.75
N PHE A 5 10.52 -3.78 -0.36
CA PHE A 5 11.09 -2.81 -1.27
C PHE A 5 12.55 -3.15 -1.55
N GLN A 6 12.79 -3.76 -2.71
CA GLN A 6 14.12 -4.15 -3.19
C GLN A 6 15.00 -2.95 -3.58
N SER A 7 14.43 -1.73 -3.65
CA SER A 7 15.18 -0.48 -3.87
C SER A 7 14.44 0.75 -3.35
N VAL A 8 15.17 1.85 -3.15
CA VAL A 8 14.59 3.17 -2.82
C VAL A 8 13.64 3.65 -3.92
N VAL A 9 13.91 3.32 -5.18
CA VAL A 9 13.03 3.67 -6.31
C VAL A 9 11.69 2.96 -6.18
N ALA A 10 11.70 1.66 -5.85
CA ALA A 10 10.48 0.89 -5.61
C ALA A 10 9.67 1.46 -4.44
N ALA A 11 10.32 1.77 -3.32
CA ALA A 11 9.67 2.39 -2.16
C ALA A 11 9.03 3.74 -2.49
N ARG A 12 9.74 4.62 -3.21
CA ARG A 12 9.22 5.93 -3.66
C ARG A 12 8.07 5.80 -4.65
N ARG A 13 8.06 4.76 -5.48
CA ARG A 13 6.96 4.48 -6.39
C ARG A 13 5.71 4.06 -5.60
N ALA A 14 5.83 3.05 -4.74
CA ALA A 14 4.71 2.57 -3.91
C ALA A 14 4.11 3.69 -3.04
N PHE A 15 4.95 4.53 -2.42
CA PHE A 15 4.46 5.67 -1.65
C PHE A 15 3.63 6.66 -2.48
N ARG A 16 4.06 6.96 -3.71
CA ARG A 16 3.32 7.87 -4.60
C ARG A 16 2.00 7.25 -5.04
N GLU A 17 1.99 5.97 -5.33
CA GLU A 17 0.76 5.24 -5.70
C GLU A 17 -0.26 5.28 -4.55
N ILE A 18 0.15 4.94 -3.33
CA ILE A 18 -0.71 5.04 -2.13
C ILE A 18 -1.21 6.47 -1.94
N LYS A 19 -0.32 7.47 -2.04
CA LYS A 19 -0.71 8.87 -1.89
C LYS A 19 -1.75 9.29 -2.93
N MET A 20 -1.56 8.91 -4.20
CA MET A 20 -2.51 9.20 -5.27
C MET A 20 -3.89 8.59 -4.96
N LEU A 21 -3.93 7.30 -4.57
CA LEU A 21 -5.16 6.60 -4.19
C LEU A 21 -5.90 7.30 -3.04
N CYS A 22 -5.19 7.89 -2.07
CA CYS A 22 -5.82 8.62 -0.96
C CYS A 22 -6.30 10.04 -1.33
N THR A 23 -5.75 10.64 -2.39
CA THR A 23 -5.99 12.05 -2.72
C THR A 23 -6.96 12.27 -3.87
N PHE A 24 -7.01 11.36 -4.85
CA PHE A 24 -7.89 11.54 -5.99
C PHE A 24 -9.32 11.15 -5.64
N ARG A 25 -10.27 12.06 -5.89
CA ARG A 25 -11.70 11.84 -5.70
C ARG A 25 -12.45 12.20 -6.97
N HIS A 26 -12.62 11.19 -7.82
CA HIS A 26 -13.31 11.32 -9.09
C HIS A 26 -13.88 9.96 -9.49
N ASP A 27 -15.08 9.91 -10.05
CA ASP A 27 -15.77 8.65 -10.36
C ASP A 27 -15.03 7.76 -11.35
N ASN A 28 -14.18 8.37 -12.18
CA ASN A 28 -13.33 7.65 -13.16
C ASN A 28 -11.87 7.48 -12.73
N ILE A 29 -11.52 7.80 -11.48
CA ILE A 29 -10.17 7.60 -10.94
C ILE A 29 -10.26 6.70 -9.72
N LEU A 30 -9.43 5.66 -9.68
CA LEU A 30 -9.38 4.74 -8.55
C LEU A 30 -8.99 5.47 -7.26
N GLN A 31 -9.73 5.23 -6.19
CA GLN A 31 -9.48 5.77 -4.86
C GLN A 31 -9.38 4.65 -3.82
N ALA A 32 -8.61 4.89 -2.77
CA ALA A 32 -8.57 4.00 -1.61
C ALA A 32 -9.88 4.13 -0.81
N VAL A 33 -10.51 2.99 -0.51
CA VAL A 33 -11.67 2.93 0.41
C VAL A 33 -11.20 2.86 1.86
N ASP A 34 -10.19 2.03 2.13
CA ASP A 34 -9.55 1.89 3.44
C ASP A 34 -8.09 1.40 3.28
N ILE A 35 -7.24 1.66 4.28
CA ILE A 35 -5.88 1.13 4.38
C ILE A 35 -5.75 0.40 5.71
N LEU A 36 -5.84 -0.92 5.63
CA LEU A 36 -5.74 -1.79 6.80
C LEU A 36 -4.26 -1.92 7.20
N GLN A 37 -3.98 -1.64 8.47
CA GLN A 37 -2.71 -2.04 9.05
C GLN A 37 -2.73 -3.54 9.30
N PRO A 38 -1.60 -4.23 9.12
CA PRO A 38 -1.51 -5.63 9.53
C PRO A 38 -1.84 -5.74 11.02
N PRO A 39 -2.45 -6.85 11.46
CA PRO A 39 -2.64 -7.11 12.87
C PRO A 39 -1.29 -7.04 13.60
N SER A 40 -1.33 -6.68 14.89
CA SER A 40 -0.14 -6.60 15.76
C SER A 40 0.70 -7.89 15.75
N GLN A 41 0.08 -9.03 15.40
CA GLN A 41 0.72 -10.30 15.13
C GLN A 41 0.86 -10.50 13.61
N ILE A 42 1.88 -9.88 13.02
CA ILE A 42 2.22 -10.00 11.59
C ILE A 42 2.39 -11.47 11.15
N GLU A 43 2.78 -12.36 12.06
CA GLU A 43 2.95 -13.81 11.78
C GLU A 43 1.64 -14.54 11.46
N LEU A 44 0.48 -14.00 11.87
CA LEU A 44 -0.83 -14.54 11.48
C LEU A 44 -1.25 -14.12 10.06
N PHE A 45 -0.50 -13.22 9.42
CA PHE A 45 -0.78 -12.78 8.07
C PHE A 45 -0.26 -13.83 7.07
N ASN A 46 -1.07 -14.87 6.84
CA ASN A 46 -0.88 -15.80 5.73
C ASN A 46 -1.45 -15.14 4.47
N GLU A 47 -0.58 -14.59 3.62
CA GLU A 47 -0.98 -14.24 2.25
C GLU A 47 -1.41 -15.51 1.52
N VAL A 48 -2.64 -15.53 1.02
CA VAL A 48 -3.20 -16.61 0.17
C VAL A 48 -2.79 -16.37 -1.28
#